data_AF-A0A517CM75-F1
#
_entry.id   AF-A0A517CM75-F1
#
_cell.length_a   1.000
_cell.length_b   1.000
_cell.length_c   1.000
_cell.angle_alpha   90.00
_cell.angle_beta   90.00
_cell.angle_gamma   90.00
#
_symmetry.space_group_name_H-M   'P 1'
#
loop_
_entity.id
_entity.type
_entity.pdbx_description
1 polymer ?
#
loop_
_entity_poly.entity_id
_entity_poly.type
_entity_poly.pdbx_seq_one_letter_code
_entity_poly.pdbx_strand_id
1 'polypeptide(L)'
;MINTKTYEEIKNGLVNKILTDYTYYKRELDSFKSKIEQGQNFYAFKSETPISQQSSAKRSASYALKATTKEDEFLIELGNLSERFNYIKNYKLSYNKVLDRRESLIENIKDLVSFNKLTKEKFSDKNDATVIFDPIKNYAINEHLVKYFQSIEMKKHVIDKYLENKDDLYLKGIAFKEDDHYKIDNDGLKKKENVFFEEVLKAIEQDLEQIQKIENKKESENYLKYWLLFK
;
A
#
# COMPACT_ATOMS: atom_id res chain seq x y z
N MET A 1 -28.95 -2.70 -41.07
CA MET A 1 -28.84 -1.45 -40.28
C MET A 1 -28.20 -1.84 -38.95
N ILE A 2 -26.95 -1.44 -38.71
CA ILE A 2 -26.28 -1.72 -37.44
C ILE A 2 -26.95 -0.83 -36.38
N ASN A 3 -27.32 -1.38 -35.22
CA ASN A 3 -28.09 -0.67 -34.20
C ASN A 3 -27.19 0.32 -33.44
N THR A 4 -26.88 1.46 -34.07
CA THR A 4 -25.93 2.47 -33.61
C THR A 4 -26.29 3.05 -32.25
N LYS A 5 -27.58 3.21 -31.92
CA LYS A 5 -28.04 3.66 -30.60
C LYS A 5 -27.57 2.74 -29.47
N THR A 6 -27.63 1.42 -29.66
CA THR A 6 -27.21 0.45 -28.65
C THR A 6 -25.69 0.48 -28.41
N TYR A 7 -24.90 0.72 -29.45
CA TYR A 7 -23.44 0.83 -29.32
C TYR A 7 -22.99 2.10 -28.61
N GLU A 8 -23.65 3.23 -28.86
CA GLU A 8 -23.38 4.48 -28.14
C GLU A 8 -23.72 4.37 -26.65
N GLU A 9 -24.83 3.72 -26.30
CA GLU A 9 -25.21 3.46 -24.91
C GLU A 9 -24.19 2.56 -24.18
N ILE A 10 -23.77 1.46 -24.82
CA ILE A 10 -22.75 0.55 -24.26
C ILE A 10 -21.43 1.30 -24.06
N LYS A 11 -20.97 2.08 -25.05
CA LYS A 11 -19.73 2.85 -24.97
C LYS A 11 -19.77 3.87 -23.83
N ASN A 12 -20.88 4.60 -23.71
CA ASN A 12 -21.08 5.56 -22.61
C ASN A 12 -21.04 4.86 -21.24
N GLY A 13 -21.64 3.67 -21.13
CA GLY A 13 -21.59 2.85 -19.93
C GLY A 13 -20.15 2.47 -19.54
N LEU A 14 -19.35 1.98 -20.50
CA LEU A 14 -17.95 1.64 -20.28
C LEU A 14 -17.10 2.87 -19.88
N VAL A 15 -17.27 4.00 -20.57
CA VAL A 15 -16.56 5.24 -20.22
C VAL A 15 -16.90 5.71 -18.82
N ASN A 16 -18.18 5.69 -18.41
CA ASN A 16 -18.56 6.08 -17.06
C ASN A 16 -17.96 5.17 -15.98
N LYS A 17 -17.84 3.85 -16.25
CA LYS A 17 -17.15 2.91 -15.35
C LYS A 17 -15.67 3.26 -15.20
N ILE A 18 -14.98 3.52 -16.32
CA ILE A 18 -13.57 3.94 -16.32
C ILE A 18 -13.38 5.22 -15.50
N LEU A 19 -14.22 6.24 -15.70
CA LEU A 19 -14.13 7.50 -14.95
C LEU A 19 -14.36 7.28 -13.45
N THR A 20 -15.33 6.45 -13.10
CA THR A 20 -15.64 6.12 -11.70
C THR A 20 -14.46 5.41 -11.02
N ASP A 21 -13.91 4.39 -11.67
CA ASP A 21 -12.76 3.64 -11.13
C ASP A 21 -11.50 4.48 -11.08
N TYR A 22 -11.28 5.35 -12.06
CA TYR A 22 -10.17 6.31 -12.03
C TYR A 22 -10.26 7.25 -10.82
N THR A 23 -11.44 7.82 -10.58
CA THR A 23 -11.67 8.69 -9.40
C THR A 23 -11.50 7.93 -8.09
N TYR A 24 -11.99 6.69 -7.99
CA TYR A 24 -11.79 5.88 -6.80
C TYR A 24 -10.33 5.47 -6.59
N TYR A 25 -9.64 5.05 -7.65
CA TYR A 25 -8.22 4.74 -7.59
C TYR A 25 -7.40 5.91 -7.03
N LYS A 26 -7.58 7.11 -7.59
CA LYS A 26 -6.93 8.33 -7.10
C LYS A 26 -7.23 8.59 -5.62
N ARG A 27 -8.50 8.53 -5.23
CA ARG A 27 -8.92 8.78 -3.84
C ARG A 27 -8.33 7.76 -2.85
N GLU A 28 -8.33 6.48 -3.19
CA GLU A 28 -7.74 5.45 -2.32
C GLU A 28 -6.22 5.62 -2.22
N LEU A 29 -5.54 6.02 -3.33
CA LEU A 29 -4.10 6.30 -3.34
C LEU A 29 -3.74 7.49 -2.45
N ASP A 30 -4.48 8.61 -2.55
CA ASP A 30 -4.30 9.79 -1.70
C ASP A 30 -4.54 9.45 -0.21
N SER A 31 -5.62 8.70 0.08
CA SER A 31 -5.91 8.24 1.44
C SER A 31 -4.80 7.35 1.99
N PHE A 32 -4.25 6.46 1.15
CA PHE A 32 -3.14 5.60 1.53
C PHE A 32 -1.87 6.42 1.80
N LYS A 33 -1.55 7.39 0.94
CA LYS A 33 -0.43 8.33 1.15
C LYS A 33 -0.51 9.00 2.51
N SER A 34 -1.64 9.64 2.82
CA SER A 34 -1.81 10.35 4.09
C SER A 34 -1.64 9.43 5.30
N LYS A 35 -2.09 8.17 5.23
CA LYS A 35 -1.90 7.19 6.30
C LYS A 35 -0.44 6.83 6.51
N ILE A 36 0.32 6.67 5.43
CA ILE A 36 1.75 6.33 5.48
C ILE A 36 2.56 7.52 6.00
N GLU A 37 2.29 8.75 5.53
CA GLU A 37 2.93 9.98 6.03
C GLU A 37 2.65 10.19 7.52
N GLN A 38 1.41 9.99 7.97
CA GLN A 38 1.07 10.02 9.41
C GLN A 38 1.81 8.95 10.20
N GLY A 39 1.89 7.73 9.64
CA GLY A 39 2.63 6.62 10.21
C GLY A 39 4.11 6.91 10.38
N GLN A 40 4.77 7.37 9.32
CA GLN A 40 6.20 7.71 9.34
C GLN A 40 6.49 8.80 10.38
N ASN A 41 5.66 9.84 10.43
CA ASN A 41 5.81 10.90 11.43
C ASN A 41 5.66 10.36 12.86
N PHE A 42 4.71 9.46 13.09
CA PHE A 42 4.47 8.91 14.42
C PHE A 42 5.55 7.89 14.85
N TYR A 43 5.93 6.98 13.95
CA TYR A 43 6.78 5.83 14.26
C TYR A 43 8.27 6.07 13.99
N ALA A 44 8.63 6.76 12.91
CA ALA A 44 10.02 6.94 12.47
C ALA A 44 10.68 8.23 12.99
N PHE A 45 9.96 9.36 12.95
CA PHE A 45 10.55 10.68 13.19
C PHE A 45 10.35 11.25 14.61
N LYS A 46 9.28 10.89 15.33
CA LYS A 46 8.91 11.54 16.61
C LYS A 46 9.21 10.77 17.88
N SER A 47 10.18 9.85 17.88
CA SER A 47 10.47 9.10 19.11
C SER A 47 11.94 9.05 19.48
N GLU A 48 12.23 9.64 20.64
CA GLU A 48 13.45 9.42 21.42
C GLU A 48 13.41 8.08 22.19
N THR A 49 12.23 7.48 22.32
CA THR A 49 12.00 6.21 23.00
C THR A 49 12.43 5.03 22.11
N PRO A 50 13.07 3.99 22.66
CA PRO A 50 13.34 2.74 21.93
C PRO A 50 12.09 2.20 21.24
N ILE A 51 12.24 1.65 20.03
CA ILE A 51 11.12 1.11 19.26
C ILE A 51 10.37 0.01 20.03
N SER A 52 11.09 -0.77 20.84
CA SER A 52 10.54 -1.80 21.72
C SER A 52 9.71 -1.28 22.89
N GLN A 53 9.73 0.03 23.16
CA GLN A 53 9.00 0.63 24.27
C GLN A 53 7.85 1.55 23.80
N GLN A 54 7.69 1.71 22.49
CA GLN A 54 6.65 2.55 21.88
C GLN A 54 5.34 1.76 21.66
N SER A 55 4.62 1.44 22.74
CA SER A 55 3.31 0.80 22.67
C SER A 55 2.18 1.80 22.32
N SER A 56 1.06 1.29 21.80
CA SER A 56 -0.13 2.13 21.56
C SER A 56 -0.86 2.41 22.88
N ALA A 57 -1.49 3.58 23.01
CA ALA A 57 -2.16 4.07 24.23
C ALA A 57 -3.28 3.18 24.82
N LYS A 58 -3.61 2.04 24.21
CA LYS A 58 -4.72 1.16 24.63
C LYS A 58 -4.34 -0.02 25.54
N ARG A 59 -3.07 -0.32 25.84
CA ARG A 59 -2.71 -1.53 26.62
C ARG A 59 -1.56 -1.40 27.61
N SER A 60 -1.43 -0.24 28.22
CA SER A 60 -0.63 -0.05 29.44
C SER A 60 -1.11 -0.89 30.65
N ALA A 61 -2.25 -1.59 30.54
CA ALA A 61 -2.84 -2.39 31.62
C ALA A 61 -2.37 -3.85 31.67
N SER A 62 -1.89 -4.45 30.56
CA SER A 62 -1.45 -5.87 30.55
C SER A 62 0.01 -6.06 30.96
N TYR A 63 0.84 -5.03 30.82
CA TYR A 63 2.27 -5.07 31.19
C TYR A 63 2.59 -4.23 32.45
N ALA A 64 1.59 -3.90 33.26
CA ALA A 64 1.74 -3.21 34.55
C ALA A 64 2.34 -4.10 35.66
N LEU A 65 3.01 -5.21 35.30
CA LEU A 65 3.84 -5.98 36.20
C LEU A 65 5.19 -5.25 36.30
N LYS A 66 5.61 -4.90 37.53
CA LYS A 66 6.99 -4.45 37.75
C LYS A 66 7.91 -5.58 37.32
N ALA A 67 8.78 -5.33 36.34
CA ALA A 67 9.80 -6.28 35.96
C ALA A 67 10.67 -6.61 37.18
N THR A 68 10.88 -7.91 37.43
CA THR A 68 11.69 -8.38 38.57
C THR A 68 13.03 -8.98 38.13
N THR A 69 13.17 -9.28 36.84
CA THR A 69 14.37 -9.83 36.21
C THR A 69 14.61 -9.22 34.83
N LYS A 70 15.84 -9.35 34.31
CA LYS A 70 16.15 -8.97 32.92
C LYS A 70 15.35 -9.76 31.87
N GLU A 71 14.94 -11.00 32.19
CA GLU A 71 14.05 -11.77 31.31
C GLU A 71 12.66 -11.15 31.26
N ASP A 72 12.11 -10.70 32.40
CA ASP A 72 10.82 -10.01 32.44
C ASP A 72 10.84 -8.71 31.65
N GLU A 73 11.91 -7.92 31.78
CA GLU A 73 12.12 -6.69 31.00
C GLU A 73 12.11 -6.98 29.50
N PHE A 74 12.85 -8.01 29.07
CA PHE A 74 12.91 -8.41 27.67
C PHE A 74 11.54 -8.86 27.13
N LEU A 75 10.78 -9.64 27.90
CA LEU A 75 9.44 -10.09 27.51
C LEU A 75 8.44 -8.92 27.40
N ILE A 76 8.52 -7.94 28.30
CA ILE A 76 7.71 -6.72 28.24
C ILE A 76 8.05 -5.93 26.96
N GLU A 77 9.34 -5.74 26.67
CA GLU A 77 9.78 -5.04 25.48
C GLU A 77 9.39 -5.75 24.18
N LEU A 78 9.45 -7.09 24.14
CA LEU A 78 8.95 -7.87 23.00
C LEU A 78 7.43 -7.74 22.84
N GLY A 79 6.69 -7.77 23.95
CA GLY A 79 5.24 -7.57 23.96
C GLY A 79 4.85 -6.22 23.36
N ASN A 80 5.51 -5.16 23.80
CA ASN A 80 5.34 -3.81 23.26
C ASN A 80 5.70 -3.72 21.77
N LEU A 81 6.78 -4.38 21.35
CA LEU A 81 7.19 -4.42 19.95
C LEU A 81 6.18 -5.16 19.06
N SER A 82 5.63 -6.30 19.52
CA SER A 82 4.53 -7.00 18.85
C SER A 82 3.32 -6.09 18.65
N GLU A 83 2.95 -5.35 19.70
CA GLU A 83 1.82 -4.44 19.65
C GLU A 83 2.04 -3.30 18.68
N ARG A 84 3.25 -2.72 18.67
CA ARG A 84 3.63 -1.67 17.72
C ARG A 84 3.41 -2.14 16.28
N PHE A 85 3.94 -3.30 15.90
CA PHE A 85 3.84 -3.78 14.52
C PHE A 85 2.42 -4.14 14.06
N ASN A 86 1.39 -4.08 14.93
CA ASN A 86 0.00 -4.26 14.50
C ASN A 86 -0.45 -3.26 13.41
N TYR A 87 0.19 -2.08 13.32
CA TYR A 87 -0.16 -1.11 12.28
C TYR A 87 0.01 -1.68 10.86
N ILE A 88 0.93 -2.65 10.66
CA ILE A 88 1.28 -3.16 9.33
C ILE A 88 0.08 -3.77 8.61
N LYS A 89 -0.79 -4.44 9.37
CA LYS A 89 -2.03 -5.04 8.86
C LYS A 89 -2.97 -3.98 8.30
N ASN A 90 -3.10 -2.84 8.97
CA ASN A 90 -3.98 -1.75 8.54
C ASN A 90 -3.46 -1.07 7.27
N TYR A 91 -2.14 -0.92 7.15
CA TYR A 91 -1.52 -0.39 5.94
C TYR A 91 -1.65 -1.35 4.76
N LYS A 92 -1.43 -2.65 4.97
CA LYS A 92 -1.65 -3.67 3.94
C LYS A 92 -3.10 -3.70 3.46
N LEU A 93 -4.06 -3.65 4.38
CA LEU A 93 -5.48 -3.56 4.02
C LEU A 93 -5.81 -2.28 3.22
N SER A 94 -5.18 -1.16 3.56
CA SER A 94 -5.39 0.09 2.82
C SER A 94 -4.75 0.01 1.43
N TYR A 95 -3.58 -0.60 1.31
CA TYR A 95 -2.89 -0.81 0.05
C TYR A 95 -3.64 -1.77 -0.88
N ASN A 96 -4.19 -2.87 -0.34
CA ASN A 96 -5.01 -3.79 -1.14
C ASN A 96 -6.20 -3.09 -1.80
N LYS A 97 -6.83 -2.11 -1.13
CA LYS A 97 -7.89 -1.31 -1.76
C LYS A 97 -7.39 -0.51 -2.95
N VAL A 98 -6.17 0.02 -2.89
CA VAL A 98 -5.55 0.73 -4.02
C VAL A 98 -5.35 -0.24 -5.19
N LEU A 99 -4.86 -1.46 -4.90
CA LEU A 99 -4.69 -2.52 -5.90
C LEU A 99 -6.02 -2.91 -6.55
N ASP A 100 -7.04 -3.21 -5.76
CA ASP A 100 -8.36 -3.60 -6.25
C ASP A 100 -8.95 -2.54 -7.20
N ARG A 101 -8.79 -1.25 -6.85
CA ARG A 101 -9.26 -0.14 -7.70
C ARG A 101 -8.45 0.01 -8.97
N ARG A 102 -7.14 -0.19 -8.91
CA ARG A 102 -6.26 -0.16 -10.09
C ARG A 102 -6.59 -1.30 -11.06
N GLU A 103 -6.81 -2.50 -10.54
CA GLU A 103 -7.17 -3.68 -11.34
C GLU A 103 -8.52 -3.49 -12.03
N SER A 104 -9.55 -3.03 -11.29
CA SER A 104 -10.86 -2.69 -11.84
C SER A 104 -10.78 -1.64 -12.96
N LEU A 105 -9.97 -0.60 -12.79
CA LEU A 105 -9.72 0.41 -13.83
C LEU A 105 -9.11 -0.23 -15.09
N ILE A 106 -8.09 -1.08 -14.93
CA ILE A 106 -7.41 -1.75 -16.04
C ILE A 106 -8.37 -2.69 -16.79
N GLU A 107 -9.24 -3.42 -16.08
CA GLU A 107 -10.27 -4.28 -16.68
C GLU A 107 -11.27 -3.47 -17.51
N ASN A 108 -11.84 -2.40 -16.95
CA ASN A 108 -12.78 -1.55 -17.67
C ASN A 108 -12.14 -0.90 -18.92
N ILE A 109 -10.84 -0.59 -18.86
CA ILE A 109 -10.09 -0.13 -20.04
C ILE A 109 -9.98 -1.24 -21.10
N LYS A 110 -9.66 -2.48 -20.72
CA LYS A 110 -9.61 -3.62 -21.65
C LYS A 110 -10.95 -3.89 -22.32
N ASP A 111 -12.04 -3.74 -21.57
CA ASP A 111 -13.40 -3.85 -22.10
C ASP A 111 -13.69 -2.78 -23.16
N LEU A 112 -13.31 -1.52 -22.90
CA LEU A 112 -13.47 -0.44 -23.88
C LEU A 112 -12.62 -0.66 -25.15
N VAL A 113 -11.39 -1.14 -25.01
CA VAL A 113 -10.54 -1.51 -26.17
C VAL A 113 -11.19 -2.62 -26.99
N SER A 114 -11.69 -3.66 -26.33
CA SER A 114 -12.35 -4.79 -26.99
C SER A 114 -13.62 -4.34 -27.71
N PHE A 115 -14.42 -3.49 -27.07
CA PHE A 115 -15.60 -2.88 -27.69
C PHE A 115 -15.23 -2.04 -28.92
N ASN A 116 -14.20 -1.19 -28.83
CA ASN A 116 -13.74 -0.38 -29.96
C ASN A 116 -13.24 -1.25 -31.12
N LYS A 117 -12.56 -2.38 -30.85
CA LYS A 117 -12.12 -3.35 -31.88
C LYS A 117 -13.29 -3.96 -32.65
N LEU A 118 -14.39 -4.24 -31.96
CA LEU A 118 -15.59 -4.85 -32.56
C LEU A 118 -16.46 -3.86 -33.34
N THR A 119 -16.40 -2.57 -32.98
CA THR A 119 -17.38 -1.57 -33.46
C THR A 119 -16.80 -0.51 -34.40
N LYS A 120 -15.49 -0.24 -34.37
CA LYS A 120 -14.84 0.72 -35.29
C LYS A 120 -14.38 0.01 -36.56
N GLU A 121 -14.80 0.51 -37.74
CA GLU A 121 -14.39 -0.04 -39.05
C GLU A 121 -12.87 -0.01 -39.29
N LYS A 122 -12.15 0.95 -38.70
CA LYS A 122 -10.68 1.09 -38.80
C LYS A 122 -10.07 1.28 -37.40
N PHE A 123 -9.99 0.20 -36.64
CA PHE A 123 -9.31 0.20 -35.34
C PHE A 123 -7.78 0.12 -35.50
N SER A 124 -7.05 0.90 -34.70
CA SER A 124 -5.59 0.83 -34.58
C SER A 124 -5.21 0.99 -33.11
N ASP A 125 -4.45 0.04 -32.55
CA ASP A 125 -4.00 0.11 -31.16
C ASP A 125 -3.17 1.38 -30.88
N LYS A 126 -2.47 1.93 -31.91
CA LYS A 126 -1.68 3.17 -31.78
C LYS A 126 -2.50 4.43 -31.57
N ASN A 127 -3.77 4.41 -31.99
CA ASN A 127 -4.67 5.57 -31.93
C ASN A 127 -5.82 5.35 -30.94
N ASP A 128 -5.78 4.28 -30.13
CA ASP A 128 -6.85 4.03 -29.17
C ASP A 128 -6.78 5.05 -28.02
N ALA A 129 -7.91 5.69 -27.73
CA ALA A 129 -7.98 6.72 -26.69
C ALA A 129 -7.53 6.22 -25.31
N THR A 130 -7.61 4.91 -25.03
CA THR A 130 -7.18 4.33 -23.75
C THR A 130 -5.67 4.26 -23.58
N VAL A 131 -4.89 4.58 -24.60
CA VAL A 131 -3.42 4.78 -24.51
C VAL A 131 -3.08 5.89 -23.49
N ILE A 132 -4.02 6.79 -23.20
CA ILE A 132 -3.85 7.78 -22.14
C ILE A 132 -3.56 7.13 -20.78
N PHE A 133 -4.08 5.91 -20.53
CA PHE A 133 -3.89 5.16 -19.29
C PHE A 133 -2.66 4.23 -19.28
N ASP A 134 -1.85 4.21 -20.33
CA ASP A 134 -0.62 3.41 -20.36
C ASP A 134 0.34 3.66 -19.18
N PRO A 135 0.46 4.89 -18.63
CA PRO A 135 1.19 5.13 -17.38
C PRO A 135 0.74 4.24 -16.21
N ILE A 136 -0.55 3.91 -16.12
CA ILE A 136 -1.11 3.07 -15.04
C ILE A 136 -1.03 1.58 -15.39
N LYS A 137 -1.07 1.19 -16.67
CA LYS A 137 -1.06 -0.22 -17.07
C LYS A 137 0.29 -0.91 -16.88
N ASN A 138 1.40 -0.19 -17.08
CA ASN A 138 2.71 -0.80 -17.30
C ASN A 138 3.65 -0.80 -16.08
N TYR A 139 3.21 -0.30 -14.93
CA TYR A 139 4.14 0.01 -13.83
C TYR A 139 4.09 -1.04 -12.69
N ALA A 140 5.17 -1.83 -12.57
CA ALA A 140 5.29 -3.01 -11.69
C ALA A 140 5.86 -2.71 -10.28
N ILE A 141 5.84 -1.46 -9.82
CA ILE A 141 6.43 -1.09 -8.52
C ILE A 141 5.65 -1.69 -7.33
N ASN A 142 4.43 -2.14 -7.58
CA ASN A 142 3.59 -2.84 -6.61
C ASN A 142 4.10 -4.23 -6.20
N GLU A 143 4.94 -4.90 -7.02
CA GLU A 143 5.50 -6.20 -6.64
C GLU A 143 6.50 -6.09 -5.48
N HIS A 144 7.23 -4.98 -5.40
CA HIS A 144 8.23 -4.75 -4.37
C HIS A 144 7.60 -4.32 -3.04
N LEU A 145 6.47 -3.60 -3.08
CA LEU A 145 5.74 -3.20 -1.87
C LEU A 145 5.25 -4.39 -1.07
N VAL A 146 4.75 -5.44 -1.73
CA VAL A 146 4.33 -6.68 -1.07
C VAL A 146 5.48 -7.29 -0.25
N LYS A 147 6.72 -7.26 -0.78
CA LYS A 147 7.90 -7.77 -0.07
C LYS A 147 8.22 -6.94 1.18
N TYR A 148 8.07 -5.62 1.12
CA TYR A 148 8.29 -4.75 2.27
C TYR A 148 7.23 -4.99 3.37
N PHE A 149 5.95 -5.17 3.00
CA PHE A 149 4.90 -5.58 3.94
C PHE A 149 5.22 -6.95 4.57
N GLN A 150 5.55 -7.94 3.76
CA GLN A 150 5.90 -9.29 4.23
C GLN A 150 7.10 -9.29 5.19
N SER A 151 8.10 -8.45 4.94
CA SER A 151 9.28 -8.33 5.81
C SER A 151 8.92 -7.90 7.24
N ILE A 152 8.06 -6.89 7.38
CA ILE A 152 7.60 -6.41 8.70
C ILE A 152 6.60 -7.39 9.33
N GLU A 153 5.69 -7.97 8.54
CA GLU A 153 4.76 -9.02 9.02
C GLU A 153 5.52 -10.23 9.57
N MET A 154 6.58 -10.68 8.90
CA MET A 154 7.41 -11.79 9.36
C MET A 154 8.07 -11.48 10.70
N LYS A 155 8.54 -10.24 10.91
CA LYS A 155 9.10 -9.84 12.21
C LYS A 155 8.08 -9.93 13.32
N LYS A 156 6.87 -9.40 13.08
CA LYS A 156 5.78 -9.52 14.04
C LYS A 156 5.45 -10.97 14.35
N HIS A 157 5.29 -11.80 13.31
CA HIS A 157 4.97 -13.22 13.46
C HIS A 157 6.00 -13.94 14.34
N VAL A 158 7.27 -13.65 14.08
CA VAL A 158 8.41 -14.22 14.81
C VAL A 158 8.41 -13.78 16.28
N ILE A 159 8.11 -12.51 16.57
CA ILE A 159 7.93 -12.02 17.96
C ILE A 159 6.78 -12.74 18.66
N ASP A 160 5.62 -12.82 17.98
CA ASP A 160 4.43 -13.48 18.54
C ASP A 160 4.73 -14.95 18.86
N LYS A 161 5.44 -15.65 17.97
CA LYS A 161 5.84 -17.05 18.17
C LYS A 161 6.80 -17.23 19.34
N TYR A 162 7.74 -16.29 19.52
CA TYR A 162 8.61 -16.31 20.69
C TYR A 162 7.81 -16.10 21.98
N LEU A 163 6.89 -15.14 22.01
CA LEU A 163 6.04 -14.88 23.17
C LEU A 163 5.13 -16.08 23.52
N GLU A 164 4.70 -16.86 22.52
CA GLU A 164 3.90 -18.08 22.71
C GLU A 164 4.73 -19.28 23.20
N ASN A 165 5.90 -19.53 22.58
CA ASN A 165 6.61 -20.82 22.70
C ASN A 165 8.01 -20.74 23.31
N LYS A 166 8.53 -19.53 23.58
CA LYS A 166 9.90 -19.28 24.10
C LYS A 166 11.03 -19.96 23.32
N ASP A 167 10.89 -20.10 22.01
CA ASP A 167 11.92 -20.72 21.16
C ASP A 167 12.90 -19.67 20.59
N ASP A 168 14.15 -19.73 21.03
CA ASP A 168 15.24 -18.80 20.70
C ASP A 168 15.57 -18.69 19.20
N LEU A 169 15.21 -19.70 18.39
CA LEU A 169 15.38 -19.66 16.93
C LEU A 169 14.68 -18.44 16.30
N TYR A 170 13.65 -17.92 16.97
CA TYR A 170 12.86 -16.79 16.53
C TYR A 170 13.50 -15.42 16.84
N LEU A 171 14.57 -15.29 17.63
CA LEU A 171 15.11 -13.96 17.96
C LEU A 171 16.04 -13.34 16.91
N LYS A 172 16.40 -14.09 15.86
CA LYS A 172 17.36 -13.67 14.84
C LYS A 172 16.89 -12.41 14.08
N GLY A 173 17.66 -11.34 14.17
CA GLY A 173 17.38 -10.07 13.49
C GLY A 173 16.31 -9.21 14.15
N ILE A 174 15.99 -9.53 15.40
CA ILE A 174 15.11 -8.79 16.35
C ILE A 174 15.88 -8.48 17.63
N ALA A 175 16.62 -9.45 18.17
CA ALA A 175 17.42 -9.31 19.38
C ALA A 175 18.80 -9.96 19.21
N PHE A 176 19.73 -9.61 20.11
CA PHE A 176 21.05 -10.21 20.24
C PHE A 176 21.31 -10.55 21.72
N LYS A 177 22.29 -11.42 21.96
CA LYS A 177 22.66 -11.84 23.31
C LYS A 177 23.85 -11.00 23.81
N GLU A 178 23.70 -10.37 24.98
CA GLU A 178 24.70 -9.54 25.67
C GLU A 178 24.73 -9.96 27.15
N ASP A 179 25.90 -10.34 27.67
CA ASP A 179 26.10 -10.81 29.06
C ASP A 179 25.08 -11.86 29.54
N ASP A 180 24.87 -12.91 28.74
CA ASP A 180 23.89 -13.98 28.98
C ASP A 180 22.40 -13.60 28.94
N HIS A 181 22.07 -12.36 28.56
CA HIS A 181 20.69 -11.90 28.40
C HIS A 181 20.38 -11.45 26.97
N TYR A 182 19.11 -11.56 26.56
CA TYR A 182 18.67 -11.03 25.28
C TYR A 182 18.37 -9.54 25.38
N LYS A 183 18.73 -8.80 24.31
CA LYS A 183 18.48 -7.37 24.16
C LYS A 183 17.99 -7.07 22.75
N ILE A 184 16.97 -6.22 22.64
CA ILE A 184 16.38 -5.89 21.34
C ILE A 184 17.31 -4.96 20.54
N ASP A 185 17.51 -5.30 19.27
CA ASP A 185 18.22 -4.48 18.28
C ASP A 185 17.33 -3.32 17.81
N ASN A 186 17.13 -2.35 18.70
CA ASN A 186 16.28 -1.19 18.45
C ASN A 186 16.75 -0.38 17.23
N ASP A 187 18.05 -0.19 17.07
CA ASP A 187 18.64 0.57 15.96
C ASP A 187 18.42 -0.14 14.61
N GLY A 188 18.67 -1.45 14.55
CA GLY A 188 18.46 -2.23 13.36
C GLY A 188 16.98 -2.33 12.98
N LEU A 189 16.06 -2.37 13.96
CA LEU A 189 14.63 -2.33 13.72
C LEU A 189 14.16 -0.96 13.23
N LYS A 190 14.63 0.14 13.84
CA LYS A 190 14.33 1.51 13.41
C LYS A 190 14.78 1.76 11.97
N LYS A 191 15.99 1.32 11.60
CA LYS A 191 16.48 1.39 10.21
C LYS A 191 15.56 0.67 9.23
N LYS A 192 15.11 -0.54 9.58
CA LYS A 192 14.20 -1.33 8.71
C LYS A 192 12.81 -0.69 8.58
N GLU A 193 12.29 -0.13 9.67
CA GLU A 193 11.00 0.57 9.67
C GLU A 193 11.07 1.87 8.83
N ASN A 194 12.17 2.62 8.92
CA ASN A 194 12.41 3.79 8.08
C ASN A 194 12.46 3.41 6.59
N VAL A 195 13.23 2.37 6.24
CA VAL A 195 13.30 1.86 4.86
C VAL A 195 11.92 1.43 4.37
N PHE A 196 11.11 0.77 5.22
CA PHE A 196 9.72 0.45 4.87
C PHE A 196 8.92 1.71 4.51
N PHE A 197 8.93 2.75 5.36
CA PHE A 197 8.18 3.97 5.09
C PHE A 197 8.67 4.72 3.85
N GLU A 198 9.99 4.84 3.67
CA GLU A 198 10.60 5.52 2.53
C GLU A 198 10.25 4.82 1.21
N GLU A 199 10.40 3.50 1.14
CA GLU A 199 10.11 2.74 -0.08
C GLU A 199 8.61 2.71 -0.38
N VAL A 200 7.75 2.68 0.64
CA VAL A 200 6.30 2.79 0.46
C VAL A 200 5.91 4.17 -0.08
N LEU A 201 6.44 5.26 0.47
CA LEU A 201 6.16 6.61 -0.02
C LEU A 201 6.65 6.81 -1.44
N LYS A 202 7.86 6.37 -1.75
CA LYS A 202 8.43 6.45 -3.10
C LYS A 202 7.54 5.76 -4.14
N ALA A 203 7.01 4.58 -3.82
CA ALA A 203 6.10 3.89 -4.72
C ALA A 203 4.77 4.65 -4.92
N ILE A 204 4.20 5.20 -3.84
CA ILE A 204 2.98 6.02 -3.90
C ILE A 204 3.21 7.28 -4.74
N GLU A 205 4.34 7.97 -4.56
CA GLU A 205 4.72 9.15 -5.32
C GLU A 205 4.81 8.84 -6.81
N GLN A 206 5.40 7.70 -7.18
CA GLN A 206 5.49 7.30 -8.58
C GLN A 206 4.12 6.99 -9.20
N ASP A 207 3.19 6.38 -8.45
CA ASP A 207 1.81 6.18 -8.91
C ASP A 207 1.08 7.51 -9.09
N LEU A 208 1.28 8.47 -8.17
CA LEU A 208 0.74 9.83 -8.29
C LEU A 208 1.33 10.58 -9.48
N GLU A 209 2.62 10.41 -9.79
CA GLU A 209 3.23 10.96 -10.99
C GLU A 209 2.59 10.39 -12.27
N GLN A 210 2.21 9.11 -12.29
CA GLN A 210 1.49 8.54 -13.43
C GLN A 210 0.09 9.14 -13.59
N ILE A 211 -0.61 9.36 -12.48
CA ILE A 211 -1.90 10.08 -12.47
C ILE A 211 -1.71 11.51 -12.99
N GLN A 212 -0.69 12.23 -12.51
CA GLN A 212 -0.39 13.58 -12.99
C GLN A 212 -0.07 13.61 -14.48
N LYS A 213 0.61 12.60 -15.05
CA LYS A 213 0.82 12.50 -16.51
C LYS A 213 -0.49 12.37 -17.30
N ILE A 214 -1.52 11.78 -16.71
CA ILE A 214 -2.87 11.70 -17.30
C ILE A 214 -3.56 13.07 -17.19
N GLU A 215 -3.50 13.70 -16.02
CA GLU A 215 -4.18 14.99 -15.75
C GLU A 215 -3.53 16.18 -16.46
N ASN A 216 -2.20 16.21 -16.56
CA ASN A 216 -1.44 17.24 -17.28
C ASN A 216 -1.68 17.19 -18.80
N LYS A 217 -2.29 16.12 -19.33
CA LYS A 217 -2.69 16.04 -20.74
C LYS A 217 -3.97 16.83 -21.07
N LYS A 218 -4.71 17.39 -20.10
CA LYS A 218 -5.56 18.61 -20.16
C LYS A 218 -6.64 18.63 -19.07
N GLU A 219 -7.04 19.86 -18.74
CA GLU A 219 -7.95 20.29 -17.67
C GLU A 219 -9.39 19.75 -17.80
N SER A 220 -9.92 19.27 -16.68
CA SER A 220 -11.29 18.81 -16.41
C SER A 220 -11.63 17.33 -16.69
N GLU A 221 -12.41 16.75 -15.78
CA GLU A 221 -13.05 15.42 -15.88
C GLU A 221 -13.84 15.25 -17.20
N ASN A 222 -14.36 16.37 -17.74
CA ASN A 222 -15.04 16.42 -19.03
C ASN A 222 -14.11 16.13 -20.21
N TYR A 223 -12.81 16.46 -20.10
CA TYR A 223 -11.83 16.16 -21.14
C TYR A 223 -11.55 14.66 -21.24
N LEU A 224 -11.37 13.96 -20.11
CA LEU A 224 -11.13 12.51 -20.12
C LEU A 224 -12.34 11.76 -20.68
N LYS A 225 -13.55 12.16 -20.27
CA LYS A 225 -14.80 11.63 -20.84
C LYS A 225 -14.87 11.85 -22.36
N TYR A 226 -14.64 13.08 -22.80
CA TYR A 226 -14.61 13.43 -24.22
C TYR A 226 -13.57 12.62 -25.00
N TRP A 227 -12.36 12.51 -24.44
CA TRP A 227 -11.26 11.77 -25.06
C TRP A 227 -11.64 10.31 -25.30
N LEU A 228 -12.17 9.63 -24.28
CA LEU A 228 -12.55 8.22 -24.39
C LEU A 228 -13.76 7.98 -25.32
N LEU A 229 -14.67 8.94 -25.41
CA LEU A 229 -15.84 8.83 -26.29
C LEU A 229 -15.51 9.12 -27.75
N PHE A 230 -14.60 10.05 -28.03
CA PHE A 230 -14.48 10.65 -29.38
C PHE A 230 -13.10 10.57 -30.03
N LYS A 231 -12.05 10.24 -29.29
CA LYS A 231 -10.72 9.97 -29.87
C LYS A 231 -10.53 8.46 -30.12
#